data_AF-A0A9E4F7S5-F1
#
_entry.id   AF-A0A9E4F7S5-F1
#
_cell.length_a   1.000
_cell.length_b   1.000
_cell.length_c   1.000
_cell.angle_alpha   90.00
_cell.angle_beta   90.00
_cell.angle_gamma   90.00
#
_symmetry.space_group_name_H-M   'P 1'
#
loop_
_entity.id
_entity.type
_entity.pdbx_description
1 polymer ?
#
loop_
_entity_poly.entity_id
_entity_poly.type
_entity_poly.pdbx_seq_one_letter_code
_entity_poly.pdbx_strand_id
1 'polypeptide(L)'
;VRDARILPVTQVSANQLGMFDTIVMSGNNFGLVSNRKRARWLLRRFYRMTTERGRILAESTDPCATDDPIQLAYMASNRARGRMSGQFRHRERYRNLKGPWFDWLFVSRNEMRDIVAGTGWVVREFIDEPKGAQYVGVIEKELPWRLVEG
;
A
#
# COMPACT_ATOMS: atom_id res chain seq x y z
N VAL A 1 -5.48 2.78 23.58
CA VAL A 1 -4.32 1.99 23.10
C VAL A 1 -3.25 2.04 24.17
N ARG A 2 -2.69 0.90 24.61
CA ARG A 2 -1.70 0.84 25.71
C ARG A 2 -0.25 0.96 25.25
N ASP A 3 0.04 0.58 24.00
CA ASP A 3 1.36 0.71 23.39
C ASP A 3 1.22 1.32 21.99
N ALA A 4 1.63 2.57 21.84
CA ALA A 4 1.56 3.31 20.57
C ALA A 4 2.90 3.98 20.28
N ARG A 5 3.29 3.98 19.01
CA ARG A 5 4.48 4.69 18.52
C ARG A 5 4.06 5.56 17.34
N ILE A 6 4.45 6.83 17.39
CA ILE A 6 4.14 7.81 16.33
C ILE A 6 5.40 7.98 15.50
N LEU A 7 5.38 7.44 14.27
CA LEU A 7 6.54 7.45 13.38
C LEU A 7 6.08 7.53 11.92
N PRO A 8 6.87 8.14 11.03
CA PRO A 8 6.68 7.98 9.59
C PRO A 8 6.79 6.50 9.20
N VAL A 9 5.94 6.02 8.27
CA VAL A 9 6.02 4.63 7.76
C VAL A 9 7.40 4.31 7.17
N THR A 10 8.13 5.33 6.70
CA THR A 10 9.49 5.20 6.17
C THR A 10 10.56 5.00 7.25
N GLN A 11 10.22 5.10 8.54
CA GLN A 11 11.17 4.96 9.65
C GLN A 11 10.94 3.70 10.49
N VAL A 12 9.89 2.93 10.21
CA VAL A 12 9.63 1.66 10.91
C VAL A 12 10.79 0.68 10.73
N SER A 13 11.17 -0.07 11.76
CA SER A 13 12.25 -1.07 11.66
C SER A 13 12.09 -2.18 12.69
N ALA A 14 12.65 -3.37 12.41
CA ALA A 14 12.59 -4.50 13.34
C ALA A 14 13.35 -4.19 14.64
N ASN A 15 14.47 -3.48 14.55
CA ASN A 15 15.26 -3.10 15.72
C ASN A 15 14.51 -2.15 16.66
N GLN A 16 13.62 -1.30 16.13
CA GLN A 16 12.88 -0.33 16.92
C GLN A 16 11.51 -0.86 17.40
N LEU A 17 10.85 -1.69 16.60
CA LEU A 17 9.46 -2.11 16.83
C LEU A 17 9.31 -3.61 17.10
N GLY A 18 10.37 -4.40 16.93
CA GLY A 18 10.31 -5.85 16.98
C GLY A 18 9.84 -6.50 15.67
N MET A 19 9.58 -7.79 15.75
CA MET A 19 9.14 -8.64 14.64
C MET A 19 7.63 -8.87 14.72
N PHE A 20 6.95 -8.87 13.57
CA PHE A 20 5.49 -9.04 13.52
C PHE A 20 5.08 -10.25 12.67
N ASP A 21 4.03 -10.96 13.09
CA ASP A 21 3.38 -11.94 12.20
C ASP A 21 2.47 -11.24 11.17
N THR A 22 1.86 -10.10 11.52
CA THR A 22 0.92 -9.39 10.63
C THR A 22 1.14 -7.88 10.65
N ILE A 23 1.14 -7.26 9.47
CA ILE A 23 1.05 -5.80 9.28
C ILE A 23 -0.34 -5.49 8.74
N VAL A 24 -1.06 -4.59 9.41
CA VAL A 24 -2.41 -4.16 8.99
C VAL A 24 -2.36 -2.71 8.51
N MET A 25 -2.83 -2.47 7.30
CA MET A 25 -2.90 -1.17 6.66
C MET A 25 -4.35 -0.86 6.24
N SER A 26 -5.22 -0.61 7.22
CA SER A 26 -6.65 -0.26 7.02
C SER A 26 -6.87 1.21 6.71
N GLY A 27 -8.05 1.60 6.23
CA GLY A 27 -8.41 2.98 5.91
C GLY A 27 -7.63 3.54 4.73
N ASN A 28 -7.50 2.75 3.67
CA ASN A 28 -6.67 3.03 2.50
C ASN A 28 -5.17 3.27 2.81
N ASN A 29 -4.66 2.82 3.96
CA ASN A 29 -3.30 3.11 4.39
C ASN A 29 -2.21 2.55 3.47
N PHE A 30 -2.53 1.66 2.52
CA PHE A 30 -1.57 1.34 1.44
C PHE A 30 -1.08 2.61 0.74
N GLY A 31 -1.89 3.67 0.66
CA GLY A 31 -1.49 4.94 0.06
C GLY A 31 -0.36 5.69 0.78
N LEU A 32 -0.04 5.35 2.04
CA LEU A 32 1.14 5.88 2.74
C LEU A 32 2.46 5.54 2.04
N VAL A 33 2.46 4.54 1.15
CA VAL A 33 3.63 4.23 0.32
C VAL A 33 3.89 5.28 -0.76
N SER A 34 2.91 6.13 -1.06
CA SER A 34 2.93 7.28 -1.99
C SER A 34 3.24 7.03 -3.46
N ASN A 35 4.10 6.08 -3.83
CA ASN A 35 4.42 5.75 -5.22
C ASN A 35 5.01 4.34 -5.35
N ARG A 36 5.07 3.81 -6.58
CA ARG A 36 5.60 2.46 -6.88
C ARG A 36 6.99 2.21 -6.30
N LYS A 37 7.93 3.15 -6.44
CA LYS A 37 9.32 2.99 -5.99
C LYS A 37 9.38 2.83 -4.47
N ARG A 38 8.69 3.71 -3.74
CA ARG A 38 8.64 3.66 -2.27
C ARG A 38 7.84 2.46 -1.78
N ALA A 39 6.76 2.07 -2.46
CA ALA A 39 6.01 0.84 -2.15
C ALA A 39 6.91 -0.39 -2.17
N ARG A 40 7.67 -0.60 -3.25
CA ARG A 40 8.60 -1.74 -3.36
C ARG A 40 9.70 -1.72 -2.31
N TRP A 41 10.20 -0.52 -1.96
CA TRP A 41 11.18 -0.38 -0.88
C TRP A 41 10.60 -0.70 0.50
N LEU A 42 9.37 -0.21 0.79
CA LEU A 42 8.65 -0.50 2.03
C LEU A 42 8.30 -1.99 2.14
N LEU A 43 7.84 -2.64 1.06
CA LEU A 43 7.54 -4.07 1.07
C LEU A 43 8.78 -4.91 1.44
N ARG A 44 9.95 -4.63 0.88
CA ARG A 44 11.20 -5.31 1.28
C ARG A 44 11.60 -5.01 2.71
N ARG A 45 11.26 -3.82 3.21
CA ARG A 45 11.49 -3.45 4.61
C ARG A 45 10.56 -4.23 5.53
N PHE A 46 9.27 -4.29 5.20
CA PHE A 46 8.26 -5.10 5.87
C PHE A 46 8.63 -6.57 5.88
N TYR A 47 9.20 -7.10 4.79
CA TYR A 47 9.68 -8.48 4.74
C TYR A 47 10.69 -8.80 5.84
N ARG A 48 11.64 -7.89 6.08
CA ARG A 48 12.64 -7.98 7.15
C ARG A 48 12.09 -7.66 8.54
N MET A 49 10.87 -7.13 8.60
CA MET A 49 10.16 -6.79 9.84
C MET A 49 9.06 -7.79 10.20
N THR A 50 8.92 -8.86 9.43
CA THR A 50 7.98 -9.92 9.72
C THR A 50 8.64 -11.29 9.87
N THR A 51 8.01 -12.16 10.64
CA THR A 51 8.41 -13.56 10.82
C THR A 51 8.23 -14.34 9.50
N GLU A 52 8.56 -15.63 9.48
CA GLU A 52 8.29 -16.50 8.33
C GLU A 52 6.80 -16.62 7.98
N ARG A 53 5.92 -16.45 8.98
CA ARG A 53 4.45 -16.44 8.83
C ARG A 53 3.91 -15.05 8.49
N GLY A 54 4.80 -14.13 8.11
CA GLY A 54 4.50 -12.73 7.84
C GLY A 54 3.38 -12.54 6.82
N ARG A 55 2.40 -11.70 7.17
CA ARG A 55 1.32 -11.26 6.27
C ARG A 55 1.11 -9.76 6.31
N ILE A 56 0.61 -9.20 5.21
CA ILE A 56 0.16 -7.81 5.12
C ILE A 56 -1.30 -7.82 4.69
N LEU A 57 -2.15 -7.14 5.46
CA LEU A 57 -3.52 -6.81 5.08
C LEU A 57 -3.53 -5.36 4.59
N ALA A 58 -3.50 -5.17 3.28
CA ALA A 58 -3.34 -3.87 2.66
C ALA A 58 -4.64 -3.38 2.02
N GLU A 59 -5.31 -2.42 2.65
CA GLU A 59 -6.49 -1.79 2.08
C GLU A 59 -6.10 -0.71 1.06
N SER A 60 -6.75 -0.76 -0.10
CA SER A 60 -6.64 0.24 -1.18
C SER A 60 -8.01 0.43 -1.84
N THR A 61 -8.10 1.44 -2.70
CA THR A 61 -9.25 1.70 -3.57
C THR A 61 -8.78 1.65 -5.02
N ASP A 62 -9.55 0.99 -5.88
CA ASP A 62 -9.29 1.00 -7.33
C ASP A 62 -9.59 2.40 -7.91
N PRO A 63 -8.56 3.15 -8.38
CA PRO A 63 -8.77 4.51 -8.88
C PRO A 63 -9.48 4.53 -10.24
N CYS A 64 -9.57 3.40 -10.94
CA CYS A 64 -10.22 3.29 -12.24
C CYS A 64 -11.73 3.04 -12.15
N ALA A 65 -12.26 2.73 -10.96
CA ALA A 65 -13.69 2.54 -10.72
C ALA A 65 -14.41 3.88 -10.53
N THR A 66 -14.33 4.75 -11.54
CA THR A 66 -14.90 6.10 -11.55
C THR A 66 -15.23 6.53 -12.99
N ASP A 67 -16.31 7.28 -13.15
CA ASP A 67 -16.71 7.95 -14.39
C ASP A 67 -16.54 9.49 -14.30
N ASP A 68 -16.04 10.01 -13.17
CA ASP A 68 -15.83 11.43 -12.97
C ASP A 68 -14.77 11.98 -13.95
N PRO A 69 -15.15 12.88 -14.88
CA PRO A 69 -14.22 13.41 -15.87
C PRO A 69 -13.04 14.16 -15.24
N ILE A 70 -13.20 14.74 -14.05
CA ILE A 70 -12.13 15.45 -13.34
C ILE A 70 -11.07 14.44 -12.86
N GLN A 71 -11.50 13.33 -12.29
CA GLN A 71 -10.59 12.25 -11.87
C GLN A 71 -9.88 11.61 -13.06
N LEU A 72 -10.62 11.34 -14.13
CA LEU A 72 -10.06 10.78 -15.37
C LEU A 72 -8.99 11.69 -15.98
N ALA A 73 -9.25 13.00 -16.06
CA ALA A 73 -8.29 14.00 -16.52
C ALA A 73 -7.05 14.07 -15.61
N TYR A 74 -7.24 14.01 -14.29
CA TYR A 74 -6.13 13.97 -13.33
C TYR A 74 -5.24 12.73 -13.53
N MET A 75 -5.84 11.54 -13.68
CA MET A 75 -5.12 10.30 -13.95
C MET A 75 -4.37 10.33 -15.28
N ALA A 76 -4.97 10.89 -16.34
CA ALA A 76 -4.29 11.09 -17.62
C ALA A 76 -3.07 12.02 -17.47
N SER A 77 -3.23 13.10 -16.71
CA SER A 77 -2.15 14.04 -16.39
C SER A 77 -1.03 13.37 -15.58
N ASN A 78 -1.35 12.45 -14.67
CA ASN A 78 -0.37 11.65 -13.95
C ASN A 78 0.44 10.76 -14.92
N ARG A 79 -0.23 10.02 -15.80
CA ARG A 79 0.42 9.16 -16.79
C ARG A 79 1.34 9.95 -17.71
N ALA A 80 0.91 11.11 -18.18
CA ALA A 80 1.73 12.02 -19.01
C ALA A 80 3.02 12.49 -18.32
N ARG A 81 3.08 12.46 -16.98
CA ARG A 81 4.27 12.79 -16.17
C ARG A 81 5.05 11.56 -15.69
N GLY A 82 4.72 10.36 -16.18
CA GLY A 82 5.34 9.10 -15.75
C GLY A 82 4.96 8.68 -14.32
N ARG A 83 3.86 9.24 -13.77
CA ARG A 83 3.30 8.84 -12.47
C ARG A 83 2.23 7.77 -12.67
N MET A 84 1.97 6.97 -11.63
CA MET A 84 0.84 6.04 -11.64
C MET A 84 -0.49 6.80 -11.69
N SER A 85 -1.50 6.24 -12.34
CA SER A 85 -2.84 6.85 -12.45
C SER A 85 -3.36 7.30 -11.08
N GLY A 86 -3.37 6.39 -10.11
CA GLY A 86 -3.82 6.64 -8.73
C GLY A 86 -2.82 7.35 -7.81
N GLN A 87 -1.76 7.98 -8.32
CA GLN A 87 -0.81 8.74 -7.49
C GLN A 87 -1.29 10.19 -7.27
N PHE A 88 -2.20 10.37 -6.33
CA PHE A 88 -2.80 11.67 -6.02
C PHE A 88 -1.94 12.50 -5.08
N ARG A 89 -1.97 13.82 -5.26
CA ARG A 89 -1.27 14.77 -4.40
C ARG A 89 -2.28 15.43 -3.46
N HIS A 90 -2.15 15.15 -2.17
CA HIS A 90 -3.05 15.60 -1.11
C HIS A 90 -2.39 16.62 -0.19
N ARG A 91 -3.21 17.46 0.43
CA ARG A 91 -2.82 18.24 1.61
C ARG A 91 -4.03 18.34 2.51
N GLU A 92 -3.79 18.24 3.81
CA GLU A 92 -4.85 18.45 4.79
C GLU A 92 -4.99 19.92 5.14
N ARG A 93 -6.23 20.36 5.31
CA ARG A 93 -6.57 21.68 5.82
C ARG A 93 -7.62 21.53 6.89
N TYR A 94 -7.38 22.11 8.07
CA TYR A 94 -8.32 22.08 9.17
C TYR A 94 -8.34 23.45 9.85
N ARG A 95 -9.48 24.14 9.80
CA ARG A 95 -9.62 25.53 10.24
C ARG A 95 -8.54 26.41 9.60
N ASN A 96 -7.70 27.07 10.40
CA ASN A 96 -6.59 27.89 9.96
C ASN A 96 -5.28 27.12 9.72
N LEU A 97 -5.26 25.80 9.94
CA LEU A 97 -4.09 24.95 9.71
C LEU A 97 -4.07 24.43 8.27
N LYS A 98 -2.89 24.49 7.64
CA LYS A 98 -2.64 23.96 6.29
C LYS A 98 -1.38 23.12 6.32
N GLY A 99 -1.52 21.82 6.08
CA GLY A 99 -0.42 20.89 5.97
C GLY A 99 0.38 21.04 4.67
N PRO A 100 1.59 20.45 4.62
CA PRO A 100 2.34 20.32 3.38
C PRO A 100 1.61 19.40 2.39
N TRP A 101 1.98 19.51 1.12
CA TRP A 101 1.56 18.54 0.12
C TRP A 101 2.30 17.22 0.30
N PHE A 102 1.58 16.11 0.15
CA PHE A 102 2.13 14.75 0.12
C PHE A 102 1.47 13.94 -0.99
N ASP A 103 2.10 12.83 -1.37
CA ASP A 103 1.54 11.89 -2.34
C ASP A 103 0.86 10.73 -1.61
N TRP A 104 -0.33 10.37 -2.07
CA TRP A 104 -1.08 9.18 -1.66
C TRP A 104 -1.29 8.29 -2.88
N LEU A 105 -1.13 6.98 -2.71
CA LEU A 105 -1.23 6.03 -3.82
C LEU A 105 -2.46 5.14 -3.67
N PHE A 106 -3.41 5.31 -4.57
CA PHE A 106 -4.47 4.34 -4.84
C PHE A 106 -4.02 3.42 -5.98
N VAL A 107 -4.36 2.14 -5.88
CA VAL A 107 -4.02 1.15 -6.88
C VAL A 107 -5.18 0.21 -7.11
N SER A 108 -5.33 -0.21 -8.36
CA SER A 108 -6.13 -1.37 -8.73
C SER A 108 -5.50 -2.67 -8.23
N ARG A 109 -6.28 -3.75 -8.26
CA ARG A 109 -5.83 -5.11 -7.90
C ARG A 109 -4.61 -5.55 -8.73
N ASN A 110 -4.62 -5.26 -10.03
CA ASN A 110 -3.51 -5.60 -10.92
C ASN A 110 -2.26 -4.76 -10.63
N GLU A 111 -2.40 -3.46 -10.41
CA GLU A 111 -1.28 -2.61 -10.01
C GLU A 111 -0.69 -3.03 -8.65
N MET A 112 -1.52 -3.48 -7.70
CA MET A 112 -1.03 -4.04 -6.43
C MET A 112 -0.19 -5.29 -6.67
N ARG A 113 -0.66 -6.24 -7.50
CA ARG A 113 0.13 -7.43 -7.88
C ARG A 113 1.47 -7.03 -8.51
N ASP A 114 1.46 -6.06 -9.43
CA ASP A 114 2.66 -5.56 -10.12
C ASP A 114 3.66 -4.84 -9.19
N ILE A 115 3.16 -4.19 -8.13
CA ILE A 115 3.98 -3.58 -7.09
C ILE A 115 4.60 -4.66 -6.21
N VAL A 116 3.83 -5.68 -5.85
CA VAL A 116 4.22 -6.77 -4.94
C VAL A 116 5.23 -7.72 -5.59
N ALA A 117 5.11 -8.02 -6.88
CA ALA A 117 5.96 -8.96 -7.59
C ALA A 117 7.47 -8.70 -7.42
N GLY A 118 8.24 -9.70 -7.02
CA GLY A 118 9.69 -9.58 -6.81
C GLY A 118 10.10 -8.74 -5.59
N THR A 119 9.22 -8.62 -4.59
CA THR A 119 9.55 -8.02 -3.28
C THR A 119 9.73 -9.03 -2.16
N GLY A 120 9.64 -10.34 -2.46
CA GLY A 120 9.57 -11.44 -1.49
C GLY A 120 8.16 -11.71 -0.96
N TRP A 121 7.17 -11.04 -1.55
CA TRP A 121 5.76 -11.14 -1.20
C TRP A 121 4.95 -11.57 -2.41
N VAL A 122 3.80 -12.20 -2.16
CA VAL A 122 2.80 -12.58 -3.15
C VAL A 122 1.42 -12.17 -2.68
N VAL A 123 0.58 -11.65 -3.58
CA VAL A 123 -0.83 -11.42 -3.28
C VAL A 123 -1.56 -12.75 -3.38
N ARG A 124 -2.16 -13.22 -2.28
CA ARG A 124 -2.94 -14.48 -2.25
C ARG A 124 -4.35 -14.28 -2.74
N GLU A 125 -5.03 -13.28 -2.20
CA GLU A 125 -6.42 -12.99 -2.52
C GLU A 125 -6.72 -11.51 -2.30
N PHE A 126 -7.88 -11.12 -2.79
CA PHE A 126 -8.49 -9.83 -2.52
C PHE A 126 -9.83 -10.06 -1.85
N ILE A 127 -10.08 -9.30 -0.78
CA ILE A 127 -11.38 -9.23 -0.12
C ILE A 127 -12.01 -7.91 -0.57
N ASP A 128 -13.09 -7.99 -1.33
CA ASP A 128 -13.72 -6.83 -1.95
C ASP A 128 -14.79 -6.21 -1.06
N GLU A 129 -14.91 -4.87 -1.08
CA GLU A 129 -16.09 -4.19 -0.56
C GLU A 129 -17.22 -4.29 -1.60
N PRO A 130 -18.33 -5.00 -1.33
CA PRO A 130 -19.34 -5.30 -2.34
C PRO A 130 -19.98 -4.06 -2.98
N LYS A 131 -20.01 -2.93 -2.25
CA LYS A 131 -20.67 -1.70 -2.69
C LYS A 131 -19.70 -0.56 -3.02
N GLY A 132 -18.41 -0.86 -3.18
CA GLY A 132 -17.40 0.18 -3.36
C GLY A 132 -16.22 -0.27 -4.21
N ALA A 133 -15.34 0.70 -4.49
CA ALA A 133 -14.07 0.45 -5.17
C ALA A 133 -12.95 -0.02 -4.21
N GLN A 134 -13.25 -0.13 -2.92
CA GLN A 134 -12.32 -0.55 -1.89
C GLN A 134 -12.12 -2.07 -1.89
N TYR A 135 -10.93 -2.49 -1.49
CA TYR A 135 -10.60 -3.89 -1.27
C TYR A 135 -9.43 -4.00 -0.29
N VAL A 136 -9.28 -5.19 0.31
CA VAL A 136 -8.10 -5.57 1.10
C VAL A 136 -7.32 -6.61 0.32
N GLY A 137 -6.06 -6.31 0.01
CA GLY A 137 -5.11 -7.31 -0.48
C GLY A 137 -4.55 -8.13 0.68
N VAL A 138 -4.72 -9.44 0.62
CA VAL A 138 -4.05 -10.39 1.52
C VAL A 138 -2.72 -10.76 0.88
N ILE A 139 -1.63 -10.28 1.46
CA ILE A 139 -0.28 -10.42 0.92
C ILE A 139 0.55 -11.28 1.89
N GLU A 140 1.13 -12.37 1.39
CA GLU A 140 1.91 -13.31 2.18
C GLU A 140 3.34 -13.41 1.67
N LYS A 141 4.25 -13.89 2.50
CA LYS A 141 5.62 -14.16 2.05
C LYS A 141 5.60 -15.20 0.94
N GLU A 142 6.38 -14.94 -0.10
CA GLU A 142 6.63 -15.88 -1.17
C GLU A 142 7.42 -17.07 -0.60
N LEU A 143 6.84 -18.27 -0.69
CA LEU A 143 7.51 -19.48 -0.22
C LEU A 143 8.69 -19.79 -1.16
N PRO A 144 9.87 -20.16 -0.62
CA PRO A 144 10.93 -20.72 -1.43
C PRO A 144 10.40 -21.92 -2.22
N TRP A 145 10.74 -22.00 -3.51
CA TRP A 145 10.37 -23.11 -4.40
C TRP A 145 10.71 -24.51 -3.84
N ARG A 146 11.66 -24.60 -2.91
CA ARG A 146 12.06 -25.86 -2.22
C ARG A 146 11.03 -26.41 -1.23
N LEU A 147 9.98 -25.67 -0.89
CA LEU A 147 8.95 -26.10 0.07
C LEU A 147 7.64 -26.53 -0.58
N VAL A 148 7.58 -26.62 -1.91
CA VAL A 148 6.34 -26.89 -2.67
C VAL A 148 6.29 -28.34 -3.21
N GLU A 149 7.38 -29.10 -3.09
CA GLU A 149 7.49 -30.51 -3.51
C GLU A 149 7.68 -31.46 -2.31
N GLY A 150 6.72 -31.47 -1.38
CA GLY A 150 6.70 -32.38 -0.22
C GLY A 150 5.34 -33.00 0.00
#